data_AF-A0A936PFM8-F1
#
_entry.id   AF-A0A936PFM8-F1
#
_cell.length_a   1.000
_cell.length_b   1.000
_cell.length_c   1.000
_cell.angle_alpha   90.00
_cell.angle_beta   90.00
_cell.angle_gamma   90.00
#
_symmetry.space_group_name_H-M   'P 1'
#
loop_
_entity.id
_entity.type
_entity.pdbx_description
1 polymer ?
#
loop_
_entity_poly.entity_id
_entity_poly.type
_entity_poly.pdbx_seq_one_letter_code
_entity_poly.pdbx_strand_id
1 'polypeptide(L)'
;MIEWAYAADSAMHGKSGLCREEAIKNDFRNAREAMLKCAFLNIKKIDGKSGSNANNLKGIAIRDKELLIDQLSLIKPNMIIFCSTFGGILKDILFKDAEKIAGTTRCYELDGTLLIDFLHPTRADVNSLTG
;
A
#
# COMPACT_ATOMS: atom_id res chain seq x y z
N MET A 1 -3.83 0.23 -10.97
CA MET A 1 -3.83 1.66 -10.58
C MET A 1 -5.24 2.13 -10.21
N ILE A 2 -6.27 1.84 -11.01
CA ILE A 2 -7.68 2.15 -10.68
C ILE A 2 -8.11 1.59 -9.32
N GLU A 3 -7.76 0.34 -9.02
CA GLU A 3 -8.11 -0.31 -7.75
C GLU A 3 -7.44 0.35 -6.53
N TRP A 4 -6.27 0.95 -6.72
CA TRP A 4 -5.57 1.68 -5.68
C TRP A 4 -6.20 3.03 -5.42
N ALA A 5 -6.51 3.76 -6.50
CA ALA A 5 -7.18 5.04 -6.40
C ALA A 5 -8.56 4.88 -5.76
N TYR A 6 -9.27 3.79 -6.08
CA TYR A 6 -10.52 3.40 -5.43
C TYR A 6 -10.33 3.04 -3.95
N ALA A 7 -9.40 2.13 -3.63
CA ALA A 7 -9.15 1.73 -2.24
C ALA A 7 -8.70 2.91 -1.35
N ALA A 8 -7.86 3.80 -1.88
CA ALA A 8 -7.44 5.02 -1.21
C ALA A 8 -8.62 5.99 -1.01
N ASP A 9 -9.44 6.22 -2.04
CA ASP A 9 -10.63 7.08 -1.94
C ASP A 9 -11.66 6.54 -0.95
N SER A 10 -11.96 5.24 -0.99
CA SER A 10 -12.84 4.57 -0.03
C SER A 10 -12.30 4.64 1.40
N ALA A 11 -11.00 4.46 1.59
CA ALA A 11 -10.36 4.57 2.90
C ALA A 11 -10.38 6.02 3.43
N MET A 12 -10.26 7.02 2.55
CA MET A 12 -10.30 8.44 2.93
C MET A 12 -11.72 8.95 3.23
N HIS A 13 -12.75 8.44 2.54
CA HIS A 13 -14.11 8.97 2.63
C HIS A 13 -15.10 8.05 3.35
N GLY A 14 -14.66 6.90 3.87
CA GLY A 14 -15.52 5.96 4.60
C GLY A 14 -16.64 5.34 3.76
N LYS A 15 -16.56 5.44 2.42
CA LYS A 15 -17.55 4.89 1.51
C LYS A 15 -17.21 3.43 1.21
N SER A 16 -17.79 2.53 2.00
CA SER A 16 -17.95 1.14 1.62
C SER A 16 -19.03 1.03 0.55
N GLY A 17 -18.73 0.44 -0.60
CA GLY A 17 -19.78 -0.18 -1.42
C GLY A 17 -19.94 0.23 -2.89
N LEU A 18 -18.99 0.89 -3.54
CA LEU A 18 -19.04 0.99 -5.01
C LEU A 18 -18.32 -0.22 -5.64
N CYS A 19 -18.94 -0.95 -6.54
CA CYS A 19 -18.28 -2.07 -7.22
C CYS A 19 -17.30 -1.56 -8.29
N ARG A 20 -16.39 -2.43 -8.74
CA ARG A 20 -15.35 -2.12 -9.74
C ARG A 20 -15.93 -1.46 -11.00
N GLU A 21 -17.08 -1.93 -11.45
CA GLU A 21 -17.77 -1.43 -12.63
C GLU A 21 -18.32 0.00 -12.42
N GLU A 22 -18.74 0.34 -11.21
CA GLU A 22 -19.22 1.68 -10.84
C GLU A 22 -18.06 2.67 -10.68
N ALA A 23 -16.91 2.21 -10.17
CA ALA A 23 -15.68 3.00 -10.11
C ALA A 23 -15.16 3.34 -11.52
N ILE A 24 -15.28 2.42 -12.47
CA ILE A 24 -14.89 2.64 -13.87
C ILE A 24 -15.85 3.59 -14.59
N LYS A 25 -17.14 3.59 -14.24
CA LYS A 25 -18.17 4.42 -14.88
C LYS A 25 -18.23 5.88 -14.38
N ASN A 26 -17.82 6.16 -13.14
CA ASN A 26 -17.99 7.49 -12.49
C ASN A 26 -16.89 8.54 -12.80
N ASP A 27 -16.34 8.55 -14.02
CA ASP A 27 -15.42 9.59 -14.55
C ASP A 27 -14.12 9.84 -13.75
N PHE A 28 -13.74 8.96 -12.81
CA PHE A 28 -12.44 8.94 -12.11
C PHE A 28 -11.94 10.25 -11.46
N ARG A 29 -12.71 11.35 -11.43
CA ARG A 29 -12.22 12.66 -10.96
C ARG A 29 -11.74 12.59 -9.52
N ASN A 30 -12.56 12.00 -8.64
CA ASN A 30 -12.23 11.84 -7.22
C ASN A 30 -11.01 10.92 -7.02
N ALA A 31 -10.94 9.83 -7.79
CA ALA A 31 -9.83 8.88 -7.75
C ALA A 31 -8.50 9.52 -8.22
N ARG A 32 -8.55 10.36 -9.26
CA ARG A 32 -7.38 11.11 -9.76
C ARG A 32 -6.94 12.18 -8.76
N GLU A 33 -7.88 12.89 -8.15
CA GLU A 33 -7.59 13.87 -7.10
C GLU A 33 -6.97 13.22 -5.85
N ALA A 34 -7.45 12.03 -5.46
CA ALA A 34 -6.86 11.24 -4.39
C ALA A 34 -5.41 10.84 -4.74
N MET A 35 -5.19 10.34 -5.96
CA MET A 35 -3.86 9.95 -6.45
C MET A 35 -2.86 11.12 -6.50
N LEU A 36 -3.32 12.34 -6.80
CA LEU A 36 -2.48 13.54 -6.78
C LEU A 36 -2.01 13.93 -5.36
N LYS A 37 -2.69 13.43 -4.32
CA LYS A 37 -2.32 13.60 -2.91
C LYS A 37 -1.45 12.46 -2.39
N CYS A 38 -1.19 11.44 -3.21
CA CYS A 38 -0.36 10.29 -2.84
C CYS A 38 1.09 10.49 -3.25
N ALA A 39 2.00 9.89 -2.47
CA ALA A 39 3.39 9.70 -2.85
C ALA A 39 3.66 8.22 -3.15
N PHE A 40 4.52 7.95 -4.13
CA PHE A 40 4.94 6.59 -4.47
C PHE A 40 6.36 6.35 -3.96
N LEU A 41 6.52 5.31 -3.14
CA LEU A 41 7.79 4.92 -2.57
C LEU A 41 8.09 3.46 -2.91
N ASN A 42 9.15 3.25 -3.69
CA ASN A 42 9.65 1.90 -3.97
C ASN A 42 10.69 1.48 -2.94
N ILE A 43 10.65 0.23 -2.47
CA ILE A 43 11.69 -0.34 -1.59
C ILE A 43 13.02 -0.45 -2.34
N LYS A 44 12.99 -0.92 -3.59
CA LYS A 44 14.16 -1.01 -4.48
C LYS A 44 14.22 0.24 -5.37
N LYS A 45 15.37 0.92 -5.38
CA LYS A 45 15.58 2.16 -6.15
C LYS A 45 16.32 1.99 -7.48
N ILE A 46 16.84 0.79 -7.74
CA ILE A 46 17.54 0.47 -8.99
C ILE A 46 16.59 -0.24 -9.96
N ASP A 47 16.62 0.17 -11.23
CA ASP A 47 15.89 -0.51 -12.30
C ASP A 47 16.41 -1.94 -12.50
N GLY A 48 15.50 -2.88 -12.75
CA GLY A 48 15.86 -4.26 -13.03
C GLY A 48 14.93 -4.85 -14.10
N LYS A 49 15.52 -5.53 -15.09
CA LYS A 49 14.81 -6.23 -16.18
C LYS A 49 14.10 -7.52 -15.73
N SER A 50 14.17 -7.89 -14.44
CA SER A 50 13.65 -9.17 -13.92
C SER A 50 13.06 -9.02 -12.52
N GLY A 51 12.02 -9.82 -12.24
CA GLY A 51 11.21 -9.75 -11.03
C GLY A 51 12.04 -9.81 -9.73
N SER A 52 11.62 -9.02 -8.74
CA SER A 52 12.27 -8.98 -7.44
C SER A 52 12.01 -10.28 -6.67
N ASN A 53 13.07 -11.07 -6.42
CA ASN A 53 13.01 -12.17 -5.46
C ASN A 53 12.79 -11.59 -4.05
N ALA A 54 11.85 -12.14 -3.27
CA ALA A 54 11.50 -11.65 -1.94
C ALA A 54 12.70 -11.58 -0.97
N ASN A 55 13.63 -12.55 -1.05
CA ASN A 55 14.84 -12.54 -0.22
C ASN A 55 15.78 -11.37 -0.56
N ASN A 56 15.84 -11.00 -1.84
CA ASN A 56 16.58 -9.83 -2.29
C ASN A 56 15.92 -8.54 -1.77
N LEU A 57 14.58 -8.47 -1.81
CA LEU A 57 13.84 -7.30 -1.36
C LEU A 57 13.97 -7.05 0.15
N LYS A 58 14.00 -8.12 0.96
CA LYS A 58 14.29 -8.01 2.41
C LYS A 58 15.71 -7.49 2.69
N GLY A 59 16.71 -8.01 1.97
CA GLY A 59 18.09 -7.51 2.08
C GLY A 59 18.21 -6.03 1.71
N ILE A 60 17.54 -5.60 0.64
CA ILE A 60 17.46 -4.19 0.25
C ILE A 60 16.78 -3.34 1.32
N ALA A 61 15.64 -3.79 1.85
CA ALA A 61 14.91 -3.06 2.89
C ALA A 61 15.75 -2.88 4.18
N ILE A 62 16.56 -3.88 4.55
CA ILE A 62 17.50 -3.77 5.67
C ILE A 62 18.61 -2.77 5.34
N ARG A 63 19.24 -2.91 4.17
CA ARG A 63 20.35 -2.05 3.74
C ARG A 63 19.93 -0.58 3.64
N ASP A 64 18.75 -0.32 3.08
CA ASP A 64 18.25 1.02 2.78
C ASP A 64 17.28 1.52 3.86
N LYS A 65 17.25 0.88 5.04
CA LYS A 65 16.30 1.15 6.13
C LYS A 65 16.24 2.63 6.50
N GLU A 66 17.39 3.25 6.75
CA GLU A 66 17.46 4.66 7.17
C GLU A 66 16.93 5.59 6.07
N LEU A 67 17.25 5.30 4.80
CA LEU A 67 16.70 6.06 3.66
C LEU A 67 15.18 5.95 3.58
N LEU A 68 14.61 4.76 3.86
CA LEU A 68 13.16 4.57 3.89
C LEU A 68 12.52 5.36 5.03
N ILE A 69 13.15 5.39 6.21
CA ILE A 69 12.70 6.18 7.37
C ILE A 69 12.73 7.68 7.02
N ASP A 70 13.83 8.16 6.45
CA ASP A 70 13.97 9.56 6.05
C ASP A 70 12.87 9.96 5.07
N GLN A 71 12.61 9.12 4.05
CA GLN A 71 11.54 9.37 3.09
C GLN A 71 10.15 9.40 3.75
N LEU A 72 9.86 8.48 4.67
CA LEU A 72 8.60 8.48 5.42
C LEU A 72 8.47 9.72 6.32
N SER A 73 9.56 10.15 6.95
CA SER A 73 9.59 11.34 7.80
C SER A 73 9.37 12.65 7.04
N LEU A 74 9.81 12.70 5.77
CA LEU A 74 9.59 13.83 4.88
C LEU A 74 8.15 13.88 4.35
N ILE A 75 7.61 12.71 3.99
CA ILE A 75 6.24 12.59 3.45
C ILE A 75 5.20 12.79 4.55
N LYS A 76 5.46 12.32 5.77
CA LYS A 76 4.52 12.28 6.91
C LYS A 76 3.15 11.74 6.51
N PRO A 77 3.08 10.51 5.96
CA PRO A 77 1.83 9.96 5.51
C PRO A 77 0.92 9.69 6.72
N ASN A 78 -0.37 9.98 6.57
CA ASN A 78 -1.42 9.50 7.50
C ASN A 78 -1.87 8.07 7.16
N MET A 79 -1.52 7.58 5.97
CA MET A 79 -1.82 6.24 5.50
C MET A 79 -0.71 5.70 4.59
N ILE A 80 -0.34 4.44 4.77
CA ILE A 80 0.63 3.73 3.94
C ILE A 80 -0.01 2.46 3.39
N ILE A 81 -0.01 2.33 2.06
CA ILE A 81 -0.51 1.15 1.36
C ILE A 81 0.67 0.34 0.83
N PHE A 82 0.77 -0.91 1.27
CA PHE A 82 1.83 -1.84 0.87
C PHE A 82 1.35 -2.78 -0.23
N CYS A 83 2.23 -3.11 -1.18
CA CYS A 83 1.94 -4.07 -2.25
C CYS A 83 2.28 -5.51 -1.85
N SER A 84 1.71 -6.06 -0.78
CA SER A 84 2.05 -7.40 -0.25
C SER A 84 3.50 -7.48 0.24
N THR A 85 4.00 -6.37 0.76
CA THR A 85 5.37 -6.25 1.29
C THR A 85 5.38 -5.96 2.78
N PHE A 86 4.23 -5.76 3.41
CA PHE A 86 4.20 -5.47 4.84
C PHE A 86 4.58 -6.70 5.66
N GLY A 87 3.74 -7.74 5.67
CA GLY A 87 3.91 -8.86 6.60
C GLY A 87 5.19 -9.68 6.38
N GLY A 88 5.66 -9.81 5.14
CA GLY A 88 6.83 -10.61 4.80
C GLY A 88 8.16 -9.87 4.79
N ILE A 89 8.15 -8.53 4.76
CA ILE A 89 9.35 -7.73 4.54
C ILE A 89 9.43 -6.57 5.53
N LEU A 90 8.49 -5.62 5.46
CA LEU A 90 8.65 -4.32 6.12
C LEU A 90 8.19 -4.30 7.58
N LYS A 91 7.27 -5.19 7.99
CA LYS A 91 6.74 -5.20 9.35
C LYS A 91 7.87 -5.28 10.37
N ASP A 92 8.73 -6.30 10.29
CA ASP A 92 9.77 -6.51 11.30
C ASP A 92 10.96 -5.52 11.18
N ILE A 93 11.05 -4.78 10.06
CA ILE A 93 12.18 -3.87 9.79
C ILE A 93 11.84 -2.43 10.21
N LEU A 94 10.67 -1.94 9.78
CA LEU A 94 10.28 -0.54 9.89
C LEU A 94 9.05 -0.33 10.79
N PHE A 95 8.18 -1.33 10.92
CA PHE A 95 6.86 -1.18 11.54
C PHE A 95 6.63 -2.24 12.61
N LYS A 96 7.67 -2.56 13.39
CA LYS A 96 7.66 -3.69 14.33
C LYS A 96 6.62 -3.51 15.44
N ASP A 97 6.37 -2.25 15.80
CA ASP A 97 5.45 -1.84 16.86
C ASP A 97 4.03 -1.59 16.31
N ALA A 98 3.78 -1.86 15.03
CA ALA A 98 2.45 -1.69 14.44
C ALA A 98 1.47 -2.75 14.97
N GLU A 99 0.33 -2.26 15.46
CA GLU A 99 -0.72 -3.08 16.03
C GLU A 99 -1.78 -3.41 14.99
N LYS A 100 -2.29 -4.64 15.02
CA LYS A 100 -3.33 -5.06 14.07
C LYS A 100 -4.68 -4.49 14.50
N ILE A 101 -5.39 -3.85 13.58
CA ILE A 101 -6.74 -3.33 13.85
C ILE A 101 -7.72 -4.50 13.98
N ALA A 102 -8.43 -4.56 15.10
CA ALA A 102 -9.39 -5.62 15.40
C ALA A 102 -10.46 -5.76 14.29
N GLY A 103 -10.83 -7.00 13.97
CA GLY A 103 -11.80 -7.30 12.90
C GLY A 103 -11.27 -7.15 11.47
N THR A 104 -10.02 -6.74 11.27
CA THR A 104 -9.41 -6.64 9.93
C THR A 104 -8.44 -7.80 9.68
N THR A 105 -8.19 -8.12 8.41
CA THR A 105 -7.19 -9.13 8.03
C THR A 105 -5.82 -8.54 7.73
N ARG A 106 -5.79 -7.32 7.17
CA ARG A 106 -4.58 -6.70 6.60
C ARG A 106 -4.38 -5.23 6.97
N CYS A 107 -5.06 -4.73 8.01
CA CYS A 107 -4.93 -3.35 8.46
C CYS A 107 -4.26 -3.28 9.83
N TYR A 108 -3.38 -2.31 10.00
CA TYR A 108 -2.60 -2.07 11.20
C TYR A 108 -2.53 -0.57 11.48
N GLU A 109 -2.20 -0.19 12.70
CA GLU A 109 -1.98 1.19 13.12
C GLU A 109 -0.58 1.32 13.74
N LEU A 110 0.09 2.42 13.46
CA LEU A 110 1.32 2.83 14.15
C LEU A 110 1.31 4.35 14.32
N ASP A 111 1.35 4.83 15.56
CA ASP A 111 1.40 6.26 15.90
C ASP A 111 0.36 7.11 15.14
N GLY A 112 -0.88 6.61 15.05
CA GLY A 112 -1.98 7.26 14.30
C GLY A 112 -1.88 7.17 12.77
N THR A 113 -0.89 6.47 12.23
CA THR A 113 -0.76 6.17 10.80
C THR A 113 -1.43 4.85 10.46
N LEU A 114 -2.33 4.85 9.47
CA LEU A 114 -2.99 3.64 8.99
C LEU A 114 -2.09 2.86 8.02
N LEU A 115 -1.88 1.58 8.28
CA LEU A 115 -1.03 0.70 7.49
C LEU A 115 -1.88 -0.41 6.85
N ILE A 116 -1.86 -0.53 5.51
CA ILE A 116 -2.73 -1.46 4.77
C ILE A 116 -1.89 -2.36 3.87
N ASP A 117 -1.88 -3.67 4.12
CA ASP A 117 -1.17 -4.64 3.26
C ASP A 117 -2.04 -5.13 2.10
N PHE A 118 -2.10 -4.36 1.03
CA PHE A 118 -2.93 -4.67 -0.13
C PHE A 118 -2.22 -5.60 -1.13
N LEU A 119 -2.97 -6.23 -2.04
CA LEU A 119 -2.35 -7.02 -3.11
C LEU A 119 -1.62 -6.12 -4.10
N HIS A 120 -0.44 -6.56 -4.57
CA HIS A 120 0.27 -5.84 -5.65
C HIS A 120 -0.62 -5.79 -6.90
N PRO A 121 -0.76 -4.64 -7.60
CA PRO A 121 -1.71 -4.50 -8.70
C PRO A 121 -1.41 -5.38 -9.92
N THR A 122 -0.18 -5.88 -10.09
CA THR A 122 0.15 -6.90 -11.11
C THR A 122 -0.31 -8.31 -10.74
N ARG A 123 -0.72 -8.52 -9.48
CA ARG A 123 -1.37 -9.74 -8.98
C ARG A 123 -2.88 -9.57 -8.80
N ALA A 124 -3.44 -8.44 -9.25
CA ALA A 124 -4.89 -8.29 -9.42
C ALA A 124 -5.34 -9.12 -10.63
N ASP A 125 -5.12 -10.43 -10.53
CA ASP A 125 -5.74 -11.43 -11.37
C ASP A 125 -7.11 -11.71 -10.75
N VAL A 126 -8.11 -10.95 -11.21
CA VAL A 126 -9.51 -11.30 -11.53
C VAL A 126 -10.36 -12.19 -10.60
N ASN A 127 -9.87 -12.91 -9.58
CA ASN A 127 -10.60 -14.05 -8.99
C ASN A 127 -10.60 -14.22 -7.45
N SER A 128 -10.52 -13.17 -6.62
CA SER A 128 -10.54 -13.38 -5.14
C SER A 128 -11.50 -12.51 -4.32
N LEU A 129 -12.57 -11.99 -4.92
CA LEU A 129 -13.69 -11.38 -4.17
C LEU A 129 -15.06 -12.01 -4.49
N THR A 130 -15.05 -13.25 -4.99
CA THR A 130 -16.22 -14.12 -5.04
C THR A 130 -15.87 -15.47 -4.43
N GLY A 131 -16.23 -15.68 -3.16
CA GLY A 131 -16.06 -16.96 -2.45
C GLY A 131 -15.46 -16.80 -1.06
#